data_AF-A0A507CL35-F1
#
_entry.id   AF-A0A507CL35-F1
#
_cell.length_a   1.000
_cell.length_b   1.000
_cell.length_c   1.000
_cell.angle_alpha   90.00
_cell.angle_beta   90.00
_cell.angle_gamma   90.00
#
_symmetry.space_group_name_H-M   'P 1'
#
loop_
_entity.id
_entity.type
_entity.pdbx_description
1 polymer ?
#
loop_
_entity_poly.entity_id
_entity_poly.type
_entity_poly.pdbx_seq_one_letter_code
_entity_poly.pdbx_strand_id
1 'polypeptide(L)'
;MATASTDTLHGVSQLDNPVASDTHQSNNTNTQPSSEEWLLLRVGTLPRNSLGWFRAGVGFYNKREYARDIECFQRAVEMDPNNFNAFQIMARACIALNRKDEAIAALKRSVVLDNPSDWQLLVELTSNLD
;
A
#
# COMPACT_ATOMS: atom_id res chain seq x y z
N MET A 1 -48.27 0.06 49.31
CA MET A 1 -48.93 -0.21 48.02
C MET A 1 -48.16 0.56 46.95
N ALA A 2 -47.88 -0.13 45.84
CA ALA A 2 -47.16 0.33 44.64
C ALA A 2 -47.79 1.62 44.04
N THR A 3 -47.12 2.46 43.25
CA THR A 3 -46.31 2.14 42.06
C THR A 3 -45.24 3.21 41.76
N ALA A 4 -44.15 2.76 41.15
CA ALA A 4 -43.01 3.55 40.69
C ALA A 4 -43.36 4.45 39.49
N SER A 5 -42.73 5.62 39.42
CA SER A 5 -42.70 6.47 38.22
C SER A 5 -41.30 7.04 38.03
N THR A 6 -40.70 6.61 36.91
CA THR A 6 -39.81 7.34 36.00
C THR A 6 -38.70 8.22 36.57
N ASP A 7 -37.47 7.70 36.52
CA ASP A 7 -36.32 8.51 36.08
C ASP A 7 -35.28 7.58 35.44
N THR A 8 -35.25 7.58 34.10
CA THR A 8 -34.26 6.89 33.29
C THR A 8 -33.36 7.96 32.68
N LEU A 9 -32.25 8.27 33.35
CA LEU A 9 -31.23 9.17 32.82
C LEU A 9 -29.86 8.47 32.74
N HIS A 10 -29.55 8.10 31.49
CA HIS A 10 -28.25 8.22 30.83
C HIS A 10 -27.01 7.75 31.59
N GLY A 11 -26.63 6.49 31.35
CA GLY A 11 -25.29 5.98 31.65
C GLY A 11 -24.78 5.12 30.49
N VAL A 12 -23.73 5.63 29.84
CA VAL A 12 -22.81 4.98 28.87
C VAL A 12 -23.39 4.47 27.55
N SER A 13 -23.47 5.41 26.61
CA SER A 13 -23.40 5.19 25.17
C SER A 13 -22.28 4.21 24.82
N GLN A 14 -22.63 3.22 24.02
CA GLN A 14 -21.73 2.33 23.31
C GLN A 14 -20.63 3.16 22.64
N LEU A 15 -19.37 2.86 22.96
CA LEU A 15 -18.26 3.19 22.07
C LEU A 15 -18.42 2.32 20.83
N ASP A 16 -19.14 2.86 19.84
CA ASP A 16 -19.06 2.42 18.45
C ASP A 16 -17.61 2.64 18.00
N ASN A 17 -16.81 1.61 18.22
CA ASN A 17 -15.52 1.48 17.58
C ASN A 17 -15.77 0.68 16.30
N PRO A 18 -15.75 1.28 15.09
CA PRO A 18 -15.76 0.49 13.88
C PRO A 18 -14.36 -0.10 13.72
N VAL A 19 -14.07 -1.15 14.50
CA VAL A 19 -13.07 -2.13 14.07
C VAL A 19 -13.66 -2.75 12.82
N ALA A 20 -13.21 -2.23 11.68
CA ALA A 20 -13.44 -2.77 10.35
C ALA A 20 -13.20 -4.27 10.40
N SER A 21 -14.30 -4.99 10.58
CA SER A 21 -14.35 -6.44 10.52
C SER A 21 -14.67 -6.80 9.07
N ASP A 22 -13.84 -6.31 8.14
CA ASP A 22 -13.77 -6.88 6.81
C ASP A 22 -13.04 -8.20 6.96
N THR A 23 -13.85 -9.16 7.42
CA THR A 23 -13.53 -10.56 7.55
C THR A 23 -13.11 -11.01 6.17
N HIS A 24 -11.81 -11.21 6.02
CA HIS A 24 -11.18 -11.83 4.87
C HIS A 24 -12.03 -13.02 4.43
N GLN A 25 -12.70 -12.82 3.29
CA GLN A 25 -13.39 -13.87 2.60
C GLN A 25 -12.33 -14.87 2.17
N SER A 26 -12.21 -15.93 2.96
CA SER A 26 -11.37 -17.08 2.71
C SER A 26 -11.88 -17.81 1.48
N ASN A 27 -11.51 -17.31 0.30
CA ASN A 27 -11.65 -18.00 -0.96
C ASN A 27 -10.27 -18.42 -1.45
N ASN A 28 -10.04 -19.73 -1.27
CA ASN A 28 -9.04 -20.56 -1.91
C ASN A 28 -8.59 -20.01 -3.28
N THR A 29 -7.46 -19.33 -3.25
CA THR A 29 -6.59 -19.11 -4.40
C THR A 29 -5.17 -19.23 -3.85
N ASN A 30 -4.27 -19.84 -4.60
CA ASN A 30 -2.83 -19.92 -4.32
C ASN A 30 -2.18 -18.52 -4.45
N THR A 31 -2.79 -17.53 -3.80
CA THR A 31 -2.46 -16.11 -3.88
C THR A 31 -1.43 -15.86 -2.82
N GLN A 32 -0.28 -15.35 -3.27
CA GLN A 32 0.80 -14.99 -2.37
C GLN A 32 0.26 -14.06 -1.28
N PRO A 33 0.63 -14.27 -0.01
CA PRO A 33 0.18 -13.41 1.08
C PRO A 33 0.57 -11.96 0.76
N SER A 34 -0.30 -11.03 1.15
CA SER A 34 -0.02 -9.59 0.96
C SER A 34 1.28 -9.21 1.66
N SER A 35 1.87 -8.11 1.24
CA SER A 35 3.07 -7.56 1.88
C SER A 35 2.88 -7.33 3.38
N GLU A 36 1.71 -6.81 3.78
CA GLU A 36 1.31 -6.63 5.18
C GLU A 36 1.26 -7.94 5.95
N GLU A 37 0.55 -8.94 5.41
CA GLU A 37 0.40 -10.25 6.04
C GLU A 37 1.76 -10.94 6.19
N TRP A 38 2.61 -10.86 5.17
CA TRP A 38 3.96 -11.40 5.22
C TRP A 38 4.79 -10.74 6.33
N LEU A 39 4.72 -9.40 6.46
CA LEU A 39 5.45 -8.66 7.49
C LEU A 39 4.94 -9.01 8.89
N LEU A 40 3.63 -9.15 9.08
CA LEU A 40 3.07 -9.62 10.35
C LEU A 40 3.51 -11.04 10.69
N LEU A 41 3.46 -11.97 9.73
CA LEU A 41 3.80 -13.37 9.96
C LEU A 41 5.30 -13.61 10.20
N ARG A 42 6.18 -12.87 9.49
CA ARG A 42 7.64 -13.10 9.51
C ARG A 42 8.40 -12.13 10.42
N VAL A 43 7.97 -10.88 10.46
CA VAL A 43 8.63 -9.81 11.23
C VAL A 43 7.89 -9.52 12.54
N GLY A 44 6.60 -9.87 12.63
CA GLY A 44 5.77 -9.65 13.83
C GLY A 44 5.35 -8.20 14.03
N THR A 45 5.70 -7.29 13.11
CA THR A 45 5.40 -5.86 13.22
C THR A 45 5.19 -5.26 11.83
N LEU A 46 4.32 -4.24 11.77
CA LEU A 46 4.12 -3.43 10.56
C LEU A 46 4.96 -2.15 10.61
N PRO A 47 5.47 -1.67 9.47
CA PRO A 47 6.11 -0.37 9.38
C PRO A 47 5.15 0.76 9.81
N ARG A 48 5.65 1.67 10.64
CA ARG A 48 4.86 2.79 11.19
C ARG A 48 4.93 4.08 10.39
N ASN A 49 5.84 4.17 9.42
CA ASN A 49 6.07 5.38 8.64
C ASN A 49 6.39 5.03 7.18
N SER A 50 6.34 6.05 6.31
CA SER A 50 6.64 5.90 4.88
C SER A 50 8.02 5.28 4.66
N LEU A 51 9.05 5.72 5.41
CA LEU A 51 10.41 5.19 5.27
C LEU A 51 10.51 3.68 5.60
N GLY A 52 9.76 3.19 6.58
CA GLY A 52 9.74 1.78 6.92
C GLY A 52 9.08 0.94 5.82
N TRP A 53 7.97 1.43 5.27
CA TRP A 53 7.31 0.81 4.10
C TRP A 53 8.21 0.82 2.86
N PHE A 54 8.90 1.93 2.61
CA PHE A 54 9.87 2.05 1.52
C PHE A 54 11.02 1.03 1.68
N ARG A 55 11.59 0.90 2.89
CA ARG A 55 12.66 -0.07 3.17
C ARG A 55 12.17 -1.51 3.03
N ALA A 56 10.95 -1.80 3.46
CA ALA A 56 10.33 -3.12 3.28
C ALA A 56 10.15 -3.45 1.79
N GLY A 57 9.64 -2.49 1.00
CA GLY A 57 9.55 -2.58 -0.46
C GLY A 57 10.89 -2.90 -1.10
N VAL A 58 11.91 -2.08 -0.87
CA VAL A 58 13.29 -2.34 -1.36
C VAL A 58 13.77 -3.75 -1.02
N GLY A 59 13.44 -4.26 0.16
CA GLY A 59 13.71 -5.65 0.55
C GLY A 59 13.04 -6.69 -0.35
N PHE A 60 11.76 -6.50 -0.66
CA PHE A 60 11.01 -7.34 -1.60
C PHE A 60 11.49 -7.19 -3.05
N TYR A 61 11.79 -5.97 -3.50
CA TYR A 61 12.39 -5.71 -4.81
C TYR A 61 13.68 -6.50 -5.01
N ASN A 62 14.58 -6.47 -4.02
CA ASN A 62 15.84 -7.22 -4.06
C ASN A 62 15.63 -8.74 -4.09
N LYS A 63 14.54 -9.23 -3.50
CA LYS A 63 14.11 -10.63 -3.59
C LYS A 63 13.36 -10.97 -4.88
N ARG A 64 13.15 -9.99 -5.77
CA ARG A 64 12.35 -10.09 -6.99
C ARG A 64 10.87 -10.43 -6.72
N GLU A 65 10.41 -10.15 -5.50
CA GLU A 65 9.00 -10.31 -5.11
C GLU A 65 8.23 -9.04 -5.47
N TYR A 66 8.21 -8.71 -6.77
CA TYR A 66 7.75 -7.41 -7.27
C TYR A 66 6.29 -7.11 -6.94
N ALA A 67 5.44 -8.12 -6.75
CA ALA A 67 4.04 -7.91 -6.35
C ALA A 67 3.93 -7.30 -4.95
N ARG A 68 4.64 -7.88 -3.96
CA ARG A 68 4.67 -7.37 -2.57
C ARG A 68 5.44 -6.06 -2.46
N ASP A 69 6.47 -5.91 -3.30
CA ASP A 69 7.22 -4.68 -3.42
C ASP A 69 6.32 -3.48 -3.80
N ILE A 70 5.51 -3.64 -4.86
CA ILE A 70 4.56 -2.61 -5.30
C ILE A 70 3.58 -2.25 -4.17
N GLU A 71 3.02 -3.22 -3.46
CA GLU A 71 2.13 -2.95 -2.33
C GLU A 71 2.83 -2.16 -1.21
N CYS A 72 4.07 -2.53 -0.86
CA CYS A 72 4.86 -1.78 0.13
C CYS A 72 5.11 -0.33 -0.31
N PHE A 73 5.44 -0.12 -1.59
CA PHE A 73 5.63 1.24 -2.09
C PHE A 73 4.32 2.02 -2.18
N GLN A 74 3.19 1.38 -2.50
CA GLN A 74 1.86 2.00 -2.45
C GLN A 74 1.58 2.53 -1.03
N ARG A 75 1.81 1.73 0.01
CA ARG A 75 1.72 2.20 1.40
C ARG A 75 2.69 3.33 1.72
N ALA A 76 3.91 3.27 1.19
CA ALA A 76 4.89 4.33 1.39
C ALA A 76 4.43 5.66 0.77
N VAL A 77 3.87 5.65 -0.44
CA VAL A 77 3.41 6.87 -1.14
C VAL A 77 2.07 7.38 -0.64
N GLU A 78 1.23 6.51 -0.08
CA GLU A 78 0.02 6.91 0.66
C GLU A 78 0.39 7.76 1.89
N MET A 79 1.49 7.42 2.56
CA MET A 79 2.00 8.16 3.72
C MET A 79 2.84 9.38 3.36
N ASP A 80 3.66 9.28 2.30
CA ASP A 80 4.48 10.38 1.77
C ASP A 80 4.33 10.47 0.24
N PRO A 81 3.36 11.27 -0.24
CA PRO A 81 3.10 11.43 -1.66
C PRO A 81 4.24 12.12 -2.44
N ASN A 82 5.24 12.68 -1.75
CA ASN A 82 6.35 13.40 -2.36
C ASN A 82 7.59 12.52 -2.52
N ASN A 83 7.51 11.23 -2.18
CA ASN A 83 8.62 10.30 -2.29
C ASN A 83 8.78 9.81 -3.74
N PHE A 84 9.46 10.60 -4.58
CA PHE A 84 9.76 10.23 -5.97
C PHE A 84 10.54 8.92 -6.09
N ASN A 85 11.40 8.58 -5.12
CA ASN A 85 12.14 7.31 -5.12
C ASN A 85 11.20 6.10 -5.04
N ALA A 86 10.13 6.20 -4.24
CA ALA A 86 9.13 5.14 -4.15
C ALA A 86 8.41 4.93 -5.49
N PHE A 87 8.01 6.02 -6.17
CA PHE A 87 7.40 5.94 -7.50
C PHE A 87 8.35 5.36 -8.56
N GLN A 88 9.63 5.74 -8.52
CA GLN A 88 10.63 5.22 -9.45
C GLN A 88 10.82 3.70 -9.32
N ILE A 89 11.00 3.20 -8.09
CA ILE A 89 11.21 1.76 -7.88
C ILE A 89 9.93 0.98 -8.14
N MET A 90 8.77 1.51 -7.75
CA MET A 90 7.47 0.92 -8.09
C MET A 90 7.30 0.80 -9.61
N ALA A 91 7.71 1.80 -10.39
CA ALA A 91 7.69 1.70 -11.84
C ALA A 91 8.58 0.57 -12.37
N ARG A 92 9.80 0.43 -11.85
CA ARG A 92 10.72 -0.66 -12.22
C ARG A 92 10.15 -2.03 -11.89
N ALA A 93 9.51 -2.17 -10.72
CA ALA A 93 8.81 -3.38 -10.32
C ALA A 93 7.63 -3.70 -11.26
N CYS A 94 6.85 -2.69 -11.64
CA CYS A 94 5.77 -2.84 -12.62
C CYS A 94 6.30 -3.27 -13.99
N ILE A 95 7.41 -2.71 -14.48
CA ILE A 95 8.08 -3.14 -15.72
C ILE A 95 8.49 -4.61 -15.62
N ALA A 96 9.06 -5.03 -14.49
CA ALA A 96 9.48 -6.42 -14.28
C ALA A 96 8.31 -7.41 -14.24
N LEU A 97 7.11 -6.96 -13.86
CA LEU A 97 5.86 -7.72 -13.94
C LEU A 97 5.12 -7.57 -15.28
N ASN A 98 5.71 -6.90 -16.26
CA ASN A 98 5.09 -6.58 -17.55
C ASN A 98 3.79 -5.74 -17.43
N ARG A 99 3.62 -4.99 -16.33
CA ARG A 99 2.51 -4.07 -16.06
C ARG A 99 2.90 -2.67 -16.54
N LYS A 100 3.04 -2.51 -17.86
CA LYS A 100 3.55 -1.27 -18.49
C LYS A 100 2.70 -0.04 -18.16
N ASP A 101 1.38 -0.17 -18.16
CA ASP A 101 0.47 0.96 -17.91
C ASP A 101 0.67 1.57 -16.51
N GLU A 102 0.83 0.70 -15.50
CA GLU A 102 1.07 1.13 -14.12
C GLU A 102 2.48 1.69 -13.94
N ALA A 103 3.48 1.14 -14.65
CA ALA A 103 4.82 1.71 -14.67
C ALA A 103 4.82 3.14 -15.23
N ILE A 104 4.10 3.36 -16.33
CA ILE A 104 3.94 4.69 -16.95
C ILE A 104 3.26 5.66 -15.98
N ALA A 105 2.19 5.23 -15.30
CA ALA A 105 1.50 6.05 -14.30
C ALA A 105 2.42 6.45 -13.13
N ALA A 106 3.21 5.50 -12.62
CA ALA A 106 4.18 5.75 -11.56
C ALA A 106 5.30 6.69 -12.01
N LEU A 107 5.85 6.51 -13.21
CA LEU A 107 6.89 7.40 -13.76
C LEU A 107 6.37 8.82 -13.98
N LYS A 108 5.14 8.98 -14.48
CA LYS A 108 4.52 10.31 -14.61
C LYS A 108 4.46 11.03 -13.27
N ARG A 109 4.09 10.34 -12.19
CA ARG A 109 4.11 10.91 -10.83
C ARG A 109 5.52 11.28 -10.38
N SER A 110 6.50 10.41 -10.62
CA SER A 110 7.90 10.69 -10.28
C SER A 110 8.48 11.90 -11.02
N VAL A 111 8.19 12.04 -12.31
CA VAL A 111 8.63 13.19 -13.13
C VAL A 111 7.99 14.50 -12.65
N VAL A 112 6.71 14.47 -12.25
CA VAL A 112 6.04 15.66 -11.66
C VAL A 112 6.68 16.08 -10.33
N LEU A 113 7.31 15.15 -9.60
CA LEU A 113 8.03 15.41 -8.35
C LEU A 113 9.51 15.79 -8.57
N ASP A 114 9.86 16.28 -9.76
CA ASP A 114 11.22 16.72 -10.12
C ASP A 114 12.29 15.62 -10.05
N ASN A 115 11.97 14.39 -10.48
CA ASN A 115 13.01 13.40 -10.81
C ASN A 115 13.39 13.46 -12.32
N PRO A 116 14.43 14.23 -12.70
CA PRO A 116 14.85 14.39 -14.09
C PRO A 116 15.48 13.13 -14.68
N SER A 117 15.62 12.02 -13.94
CA SER A 117 16.09 10.76 -14.52
C SER A 117 14.95 9.91 -15.09
N ASP A 118 13.70 10.17 -14.69
CA ASP A 118 12.58 9.28 -14.99
C ASP A 118 11.86 9.62 -16.29
N TRP A 119 12.04 10.83 -16.84
CA TRP A 119 11.45 11.20 -18.13
C TRP A 119 12.01 10.35 -19.27
N GLN A 120 13.29 9.96 -19.21
CA GLN A 120 13.92 9.14 -20.24
C GLN A 120 13.30 7.74 -20.26
N LEU A 121 13.13 7.13 -19.09
CA LEU A 121 12.48 5.81 -18.96
C LEU A 121 11.00 5.88 -19.36
N LEU A 122 10.32 6.98 -19.05
CA LEU A 122 8.94 7.23 -19.48
C LEU A 122 8.84 7.26 -21.01
N VAL A 123 9.72 8.01 -21.69
CA VAL A 123 9.76 8.09 -23.16
C VAL A 123 10.05 6.72 -23.77
N GLU A 124 11.05 5.99 -23.25
CA GLU A 124 11.39 4.65 -23.74
C GLU A 124 10.21 3.67 -23.66
N LEU A 125 9.46 3.68 -22.56
CA LEU A 125 8.30 2.82 -22.43
C LEU A 125 7.17 3.22 -23.38
N THR A 126 6.93 4.52 -23.57
CA THR A 126 5.87 5.03 -24.46
C THR A 126 6.19 4.89 -25.94
N SER A 127 7.46 4.96 -26.35
CA SER A 127 7.86 4.78 -27.75
C SER A 127 7.83 3.32 -28.20
N ASN A 128 7.88 2.37 -27.26
CA ASN A 128 7.78 0.94 -27.51
C ASN A 128 6.32 0.42 -27.48
N LEU A 129 5.34 1.32 -27.54
CA LEU A 129 3.90 1.04 -27.51
C LEU A 129 3.22 1.21 -28.89
N ASP A 130 3.96 1.66 -29.92
CA ASP A 130 3.49 1.85 -31.31
C ASP A 130 3.61 0.56 -32.17
#